data_AF-A0A8T6M6I9-F1
#
_entry.id   AF-A0A8T6M6I9-F1
#
_cell.length_a   1.000
_cell.length_b   1.000
_cell.length_c   1.000
_cell.angle_alpha   90.00
_cell.angle_beta   90.00
_cell.angle_gamma   90.00
#
_symmetry.space_group_name_H-M   'P 1'
#
loop_
_entity.id
_entity.type
_entity.pdbx_description
1 polymer ?
#
loop_
_entity_poly.entity_id
_entity_poly.type
_entity_poly.pdbx_seq_one_letter_code
_entity_poly.pdbx_strand_id
1 'polypeptide(L)'
;MGECYLCGVSGDKTVLYEGVYKSKGIIHVCRKCYFKEKIPLIDKKEIYLDRINSSESVRQRLSRMAHISFEKHEEKKIIPNKEDVHLRDIVEKNFKKEIYSGPKTPTDLIDNFNWVIMRKRRSLKISKEKVAEDIFEPLIAVESLEKGILPRDYQSVIKKIEGYLQINLRKDKWDFDHKDIINESKVPTGILISEIKKKVEEERDEYIDISNLNLEKVNEIYGTPETLPRKDAQKGNSKKDISDEDVSKLV
;
A
#
# COMPACT_ATOMS: atom_id res chain seq x y z
N MET A 1 49.82 -0.12 33.33
CA MET A 1 49.03 -1.12 34.10
C MET A 1 49.06 -0.70 35.54
N GLY A 2 47.90 -0.64 36.20
CA GLY A 2 47.80 -0.13 37.58
C GLY A 2 48.54 -1.04 38.57
N GLU A 3 49.08 -0.44 39.61
CA GLU A 3 49.62 -1.15 40.77
C GLU A 3 48.65 -1.02 41.94
N CYS A 4 48.70 -1.96 42.89
CA CYS A 4 47.91 -1.84 44.12
C CYS A 4 48.36 -0.62 44.92
N TYR A 5 47.44 0.29 45.25
CA TYR A 5 47.75 1.51 45.98
C TYR A 5 48.38 1.27 47.38
N LEU A 6 48.02 0.17 48.04
CA LEU A 6 48.45 -0.11 49.42
C LEU A 6 49.73 -0.95 49.52
N CYS A 7 50.00 -1.81 48.54
CA CYS A 7 51.14 -2.75 48.62
C CYS A 7 52.08 -2.69 47.41
N GLY A 8 51.81 -1.84 46.42
CA GLY A 8 52.68 -1.65 45.23
C GLY A 8 52.81 -2.88 44.34
N VAL A 9 51.95 -3.90 44.50
CA VAL A 9 52.01 -5.10 43.66
C VAL A 9 51.46 -4.77 42.29
N SER A 10 52.23 -5.09 41.24
CA SER A 10 51.85 -4.87 39.86
C SER A 10 50.68 -5.76 39.42
N GLY A 11 49.83 -5.21 38.55
CA GLY A 11 48.66 -5.91 37.99
C GLY A 11 48.98 -7.20 37.24
N ASP A 12 50.23 -7.40 36.83
CA ASP A 12 50.66 -8.60 36.10
C ASP A 12 50.73 -9.84 37.01
N LYS A 13 50.94 -9.64 38.32
CA LYS A 13 51.08 -10.72 39.30
C LYS A 13 49.76 -11.05 40.00
N THR A 14 48.82 -10.12 40.04
CA THR A 14 47.56 -10.29 40.79
C THR A 14 46.42 -9.46 40.19
N VAL A 15 45.20 -10.02 40.22
CA VAL A 15 43.98 -9.30 39.85
C VAL A 15 43.75 -8.13 40.80
N LEU A 16 43.63 -6.94 40.23
CA LEU A 16 43.31 -5.70 40.95
C LEU A 16 41.82 -5.38 40.81
N TYR A 17 41.21 -4.96 41.90
CA TYR A 17 39.82 -4.53 41.96
C TYR A 17 39.76 -3.01 42.08
N GLU A 18 38.76 -2.39 41.48
CA GLU A 18 38.45 -0.98 41.70
C GLU A 18 37.62 -0.83 42.98
N GLY A 19 38.08 0.00 43.91
CA GLY A 19 37.40 0.30 45.16
C GLY A 19 37.50 1.77 45.54
N VAL A 20 36.66 2.21 46.48
CA VAL A 20 36.60 3.62 46.91
C VAL A 20 37.31 3.78 48.25
N TYR A 21 38.34 4.63 48.29
CA TYR A 21 39.11 4.95 49.49
C TYR A 21 38.90 6.40 49.92
N LYS A 22 38.77 6.61 51.24
CA LYS A 22 38.31 7.88 51.84
C LYS A 22 39.10 9.12 51.38
N SER A 23 40.40 9.00 51.17
CA SER A 23 41.29 10.13 50.90
C SER A 23 41.59 10.38 49.42
N LYS A 24 41.39 9.40 48.54
CA LYS A 24 41.89 9.46 47.15
C LYS A 24 40.84 9.09 46.09
N GLY A 25 39.62 8.74 46.51
CA GLY A 25 38.55 8.35 45.59
C GLY A 25 38.74 6.92 45.07
N ILE A 26 38.63 6.73 43.76
CA ILE A 26 38.69 5.41 43.11
C ILE A 26 40.15 4.94 43.01
N ILE A 27 40.46 3.80 43.61
CA ILE A 27 41.80 3.20 43.61
C ILE A 27 41.75 1.73 43.19
N HIS A 28 42.88 1.23 42.69
CA HIS A 28 43.08 -0.19 42.40
C HIS A 28 43.71 -0.90 43.62
N VAL A 29 43.09 -1.99 44.06
CA VAL A 29 43.46 -2.72 45.27
C VAL A 29 43.55 -4.22 44.99
N CYS A 30 44.58 -4.88 45.52
CA CYS A 30 44.69 -6.33 45.45
C CYS A 30 43.76 -7.01 46.47
N ARG A 31 43.44 -8.28 46.24
CA ARG A 31 42.55 -9.07 47.14
C ARG A 31 42.99 -9.03 48.61
N LYS A 32 44.29 -9.07 48.89
CA LYS A 32 44.83 -9.06 50.26
C LYS A 32 44.55 -7.74 50.99
N CYS A 33 44.76 -6.62 50.31
CA CYS A 33 44.54 -5.29 50.87
C CYS A 33 43.05 -5.00 51.03
N TYR A 34 42.21 -5.48 50.12
CA TYR A 34 40.75 -5.41 50.25
C TYR A 34 40.25 -6.05 51.55
N PHE A 35 40.69 -7.26 51.88
CA PHE A 35 40.23 -7.95 53.11
C PHE A 35 40.73 -7.28 54.39
N LYS A 36 41.93 -6.69 54.38
CA LYS A 36 42.51 -6.02 55.55
C LYS A 36 41.79 -4.71 55.86
N GLU A 37 41.62 -3.86 54.85
CA GLU A 37 41.07 -2.50 55.01
C GLU A 37 39.55 -2.42 54.77
N LYS A 38 38.91 -3.54 54.38
CA LYS A 38 37.47 -3.64 54.08
C LYS A 38 36.99 -2.55 53.12
N ILE A 39 37.74 -2.34 52.04
CA ILE A 39 37.48 -1.26 51.06
C ILE A 39 36.25 -1.63 50.21
N PRO A 40 35.22 -0.78 50.09
CA PRO A 40 34.07 -1.08 49.24
C PRO A 40 34.48 -1.16 47.76
N LEU A 41 34.09 -2.25 47.09
CA LEU A 41 34.37 -2.48 45.67
C LEU A 41 33.28 -1.88 44.79
N ILE A 42 33.68 -1.37 43.62
CA ILE A 42 32.75 -0.92 42.58
C ILE A 42 32.52 -2.10 41.65
N ASP A 43 31.40 -2.80 41.83
CA ASP A 43 30.93 -3.76 40.83
C ASP A 43 30.35 -2.99 39.64
N LYS A 44 31.11 -2.92 38.54
CA LYS A 44 30.56 -2.51 37.24
C LYS A 44 29.65 -3.61 36.74
N LYS A 45 28.44 -3.71 37.30
CA LYS A 45 27.38 -4.50 36.68
C LYS A 45 27.01 -3.79 35.39
N GLU A 46 27.23 -4.45 34.26
CA GLU A 46 26.66 -4.02 32.98
C GLU A 46 25.13 -4.10 33.12
N ILE A 47 24.51 -2.99 33.50
CA ILE A 47 23.07 -2.87 33.49
C ILE A 47 22.68 -2.78 32.01
N TYR A 48 22.21 -3.88 31.44
CA TYR A 48 21.55 -3.89 30.14
C TYR A 48 20.29 -3.01 30.23
N LEU A 49 20.43 -1.72 29.88
CA LEU A 49 19.36 -0.71 29.90
C LEU A 49 18.11 -1.16 29.14
N ASP A 50 18.27 -2.05 28.15
CA ASP A 50 17.19 -2.64 27.37
C ASP A 50 16.14 -3.38 28.21
N ARG A 51 16.53 -3.94 29.37
CA ARG A 51 15.57 -4.61 30.28
C ARG A 51 14.76 -3.65 31.15
N ILE A 52 15.22 -2.41 31.33
CA ILE A 52 14.52 -1.40 32.14
C ILE A 52 13.48 -0.67 31.29
N ASN A 53 13.75 -0.52 29.99
CA ASN A 53 12.87 0.19 29.06
C ASN A 53 11.74 -0.69 28.47
N SER A 54 11.79 -2.02 28.65
CA SER A 54 10.70 -2.89 28.24
C SER A 54 9.54 -2.79 29.24
N SER A 55 8.60 -1.90 28.96
CA SER A 55 7.33 -1.86 29.67
C SER A 55 6.62 -3.21 29.55
N GLU A 56 6.35 -3.86 30.69
CA GLU A 56 5.57 -5.09 30.72
C GLU A 56 4.18 -4.83 30.15
N SER A 57 3.72 -5.66 29.22
CA SER A 57 2.34 -5.56 28.74
C SER A 57 1.36 -5.93 29.84
N VAL A 58 0.13 -5.41 29.77
CA VAL A 58 -0.95 -5.74 30.72
C VAL A 58 -1.11 -7.27 30.87
N ARG A 59 -1.00 -8.00 29.76
CA ARG A 59 -1.07 -9.47 29.73
C ARG A 59 0.07 -10.14 30.49
N GLN A 60 1.31 -9.66 30.34
CA GLN A 60 2.47 -10.15 31.08
C GLN A 60 2.32 -9.90 32.58
N ARG A 61 1.84 -8.69 32.95
CA ARG A 61 1.58 -8.34 34.35
C ARG A 61 0.53 -9.26 34.99
N LEU A 62 -0.58 -9.50 34.30
CA LEU A 62 -1.64 -10.40 34.79
C LEU A 62 -1.15 -11.86 34.91
N SER A 63 -0.37 -12.34 33.95
CA SER A 63 0.19 -13.70 33.97
C SER A 63 1.16 -13.89 35.14
N ARG A 64 1.99 -12.87 35.42
CA ARG A 64 2.89 -12.87 36.59
C ARG A 64 2.11 -12.89 37.90
N MET A 65 1.04 -12.10 38.01
CA MET A 65 0.17 -12.08 39.20
C MET A 65 -0.53 -13.41 39.42
N ALA A 66 -0.87 -14.13 38.35
CA ALA A 66 -1.51 -15.43 38.41
C ALA A 66 -0.55 -16.61 38.60
N HIS A 67 0.78 -16.38 38.65
CA HIS A 67 1.82 -17.42 38.66
C HIS A 67 1.71 -18.43 37.50
N ILE A 68 1.14 -17.99 36.37
CA ILE A 68 1.04 -18.80 35.17
C ILE A 68 2.29 -18.55 34.33
N SER A 69 2.99 -19.62 33.93
CA SER A 69 4.13 -19.53 33.04
C SER A 69 3.68 -18.95 31.70
N PHE A 70 4.05 -17.69 31.44
CA PHE A 70 3.81 -17.05 30.15
C PHE A 70 4.85 -17.58 29.17
N GLU A 71 4.55 -18.68 28.49
CA GLU A 71 5.23 -18.96 27.23
C GLU A 71 4.86 -17.83 26.28
N LYS A 72 5.88 -17.11 25.78
CA LYS A 72 5.72 -16.29 24.58
C LYS A 72 5.37 -17.29 23.47
N HIS A 73 4.10 -17.62 23.34
CA HIS A 73 3.59 -18.04 22.06
C HIS A 73 3.91 -16.86 21.15
N GLU A 74 4.96 -17.02 20.34
CA GLU A 74 5.09 -16.26 19.11
C GLU A 74 3.69 -16.28 18.53
N GLU A 75 3.09 -15.11 18.39
CA GLU A 75 1.79 -14.97 17.75
C GLU A 75 1.93 -15.79 16.48
N LYS A 76 1.27 -16.96 16.44
CA LYS A 76 1.22 -17.77 15.25
C LYS A 76 0.58 -16.82 14.27
N LYS A 77 1.39 -16.19 13.43
CA LYS A 77 0.92 -15.34 12.34
C LYS A 77 -0.05 -16.26 11.64
N ILE A 78 -1.33 -15.99 11.79
CA ILE A 78 -2.37 -16.69 11.06
C ILE A 78 -1.93 -16.48 9.63
N ILE A 79 -1.36 -17.51 9.01
CA ILE A 79 -1.00 -17.46 7.61
C ILE A 79 -2.37 -17.37 6.97
N PRO A 80 -2.78 -16.20 6.43
CA PRO A 80 -4.11 -16.10 5.86
C PRO A 80 -4.18 -17.15 4.77
N ASN A 81 -5.20 -18.00 4.84
CA ASN A 81 -5.48 -18.98 3.81
C ASN A 81 -5.50 -18.23 2.48
N LYS A 82 -4.63 -18.60 1.54
CA LYS A 82 -4.52 -17.90 0.25
C LYS A 82 -5.77 -18.05 -0.63
N GLU A 83 -6.73 -18.85 -0.18
CA GLU A 83 -7.94 -19.24 -0.89
C GLU A 83 -9.15 -18.35 -0.55
N ASP A 84 -9.13 -17.65 0.58
CA ASP A 84 -10.21 -16.73 1.01
C ASP A 84 -9.87 -15.26 0.69
N VAL A 85 -9.32 -14.99 -0.50
CA VAL A 85 -9.06 -13.61 -0.91
C VAL A 85 -10.37 -13.00 -1.41
N HIS A 86 -11.03 -12.24 -0.53
CA HIS A 86 -12.21 -11.47 -0.93
C HIS A 86 -11.84 -10.44 -2.01
N LEU A 87 -12.78 -10.14 -2.91
CA LEU A 87 -12.60 -9.13 -3.96
C LEU A 87 -12.08 -7.78 -3.41
N ARG A 88 -12.52 -7.43 -2.20
CA ARG A 88 -12.03 -6.25 -1.46
C ARG A 88 -10.51 -6.27 -1.31
N ASP A 89 -9.93 -7.38 -0.86
CA ASP A 89 -8.49 -7.52 -0.62
C ASP A 89 -7.66 -7.41 -1.91
N ILE A 90 -8.22 -7.83 -3.05
CA ILE A 90 -7.55 -7.72 -4.36
C ILE A 90 -7.51 -6.26 -4.79
N VAL A 91 -8.64 -5.56 -4.70
CA VAL A 91 -8.75 -4.13 -5.00
C VAL A 91 -7.78 -3.35 -4.12
N GLU A 92 -7.77 -3.65 -2.83
CA GLU A 92 -6.86 -3.05 -1.86
C GLU A 92 -5.37 -3.25 -2.20
N LYS A 93 -4.98 -4.47 -2.61
CA LYS A 93 -3.61 -4.77 -3.02
C LYS A 93 -3.21 -4.03 -4.29
N ASN A 94 -4.12 -3.87 -5.25
CA ASN A 94 -3.86 -3.13 -6.49
C ASN A 94 -3.69 -1.64 -6.20
N PHE A 95 -4.59 -1.05 -5.40
CA PHE A 95 -4.48 0.34 -4.98
C PHE A 95 -3.15 0.64 -4.26
N LYS A 96 -2.67 -0.27 -3.40
CA LYS A 96 -1.35 -0.09 -2.76
C LYS A 96 -0.23 0.09 -3.77
N LYS A 97 -0.24 -0.63 -4.90
CA LYS A 97 0.79 -0.51 -5.94
C LYS A 97 0.72 0.84 -6.66
N GLU A 98 -0.48 1.34 -6.89
CA GLU A 98 -0.71 2.62 -7.58
C GLU A 98 -0.27 3.82 -6.75
N ILE A 99 -0.43 3.77 -5.43
CA ILE A 99 -0.01 4.82 -4.49
C ILE A 99 1.50 5.11 -4.57
N TYR A 100 2.33 4.08 -4.74
CA TYR A 100 3.79 4.26 -4.89
C TYR A 100 4.20 4.89 -6.21
N SER A 101 3.27 5.00 -7.16
CA SER A 101 3.52 5.49 -8.51
C SER A 101 2.94 6.89 -8.78
N GLY A 102 2.38 7.54 -7.76
CA GLY A 102 1.73 8.85 -7.86
C GLY A 102 2.68 10.04 -7.69
N PRO A 103 2.26 11.26 -8.09
CA PRO A 103 3.02 12.48 -7.88
C PRO A 103 3.16 12.77 -6.37
N LYS A 104 4.38 13.11 -5.93
CA LYS A 104 4.68 13.38 -4.51
C LYS A 104 4.11 14.72 -4.02
N THR A 105 3.87 15.66 -4.92
CA THR A 105 3.39 17.00 -4.59
C THR A 105 2.31 17.43 -5.57
N PRO A 106 1.05 17.58 -5.13
CA PRO A 106 -0.01 18.12 -5.96
C PRO A 106 0.19 19.63 -6.10
N THR A 107 0.28 20.13 -7.34
CA THR A 107 0.27 21.58 -7.60
C THR A 107 -1.10 22.20 -7.29
N ASP A 108 -2.16 21.43 -7.51
CA ASP A 108 -3.54 21.93 -7.58
C ASP A 108 -4.25 21.95 -6.21
N LEU A 109 -3.70 21.27 -5.21
CA LEU A 109 -4.29 21.12 -3.88
C LEU A 109 -3.64 22.05 -2.85
N ILE A 110 -4.40 22.42 -1.82
CA ILE A 110 -3.90 23.16 -0.67
C ILE A 110 -2.81 22.34 0.02
N ASP A 111 -1.73 22.99 0.46
CA ASP A 111 -0.53 22.32 0.98
C ASP A 111 -0.83 21.36 2.15
N ASN A 112 -1.84 21.68 2.96
CA ASN A 112 -2.25 20.90 4.13
C ASN A 112 -3.59 20.15 3.93
N PHE A 113 -3.92 19.74 2.71
CA PHE A 113 -5.20 19.08 2.37
C PHE A 113 -5.49 17.87 3.28
N ASN A 114 -4.48 17.06 3.58
CA ASN A 114 -4.59 15.86 4.41
C ASN A 114 -5.08 16.17 5.83
N TRP A 115 -4.62 17.27 6.42
CA TRP A 115 -5.05 17.73 7.74
C TRP A 115 -6.48 18.27 7.71
N VAL A 116 -6.88 18.94 6.64
CA VAL A 116 -8.26 19.44 6.46
C VAL A 116 -9.23 18.27 6.41
N ILE A 117 -8.94 17.24 5.61
CA ILE A 117 -9.73 15.99 5.53
C ILE A 117 -9.85 15.37 6.93
N MET A 118 -8.71 15.14 7.59
CA MET A 118 -8.67 14.49 8.90
C MET A 118 -9.46 15.27 9.96
N ARG A 119 -9.31 16.60 10.00
CA ARG A 119 -10.01 17.46 10.97
C ARG A 119 -11.53 17.44 10.72
N LYS A 120 -11.96 17.56 9.46
CA LYS A 120 -13.39 17.56 9.12
C LYS A 120 -14.03 16.22 9.43
N ARG A 121 -13.41 15.10 9.04
CA ARG A 121 -13.92 13.76 9.41
C ARG A 121 -14.07 13.60 10.92
N ARG A 122 -13.06 14.02 11.70
CA ARG A 122 -13.12 13.96 13.17
C ARG A 122 -14.22 14.84 13.76
N SER A 123 -14.49 16.00 13.16
CA SER A 123 -15.60 16.87 13.59
C SER A 123 -16.97 16.19 13.41
N LEU A 124 -17.11 15.34 12.40
CA LEU A 124 -18.31 14.53 12.15
C LEU A 124 -18.35 13.23 12.98
N LYS A 125 -17.26 12.89 13.70
CA LYS A 125 -17.12 11.65 14.49
C LYS A 125 -17.32 10.36 13.70
N ILE A 126 -16.92 10.36 12.42
CA ILE A 126 -17.06 9.21 11.51
C ILE A 126 -15.74 8.42 11.44
N SER A 127 -15.80 7.09 11.41
CA SER A 127 -14.63 6.22 11.22
C SER A 127 -14.11 6.31 9.77
N LYS A 128 -12.87 5.91 9.53
CA LYS A 128 -12.33 5.90 8.15
C LYS A 128 -13.04 4.88 7.27
N GLU A 129 -13.39 3.74 7.86
CA GLU A 129 -14.16 2.65 7.23
C GLU A 129 -15.50 3.16 6.72
N LYS A 130 -16.25 3.86 7.58
CA LYS A 130 -17.55 4.40 7.18
C LYS A 130 -17.45 5.44 6.06
N VAL A 131 -16.43 6.30 6.08
CA VAL A 131 -16.18 7.24 4.97
C VAL A 131 -15.86 6.49 3.67
N ALA A 132 -15.05 5.43 3.74
CA ALA A 132 -14.70 4.62 2.58
C ALA A 132 -15.93 3.91 1.99
N GLU A 133 -16.79 3.36 2.86
CA GLU A 133 -18.06 2.73 2.47
C GLU A 133 -19.02 3.73 1.81
N ASP A 134 -19.22 4.90 2.42
CA ASP A 134 -20.15 5.92 1.92
C ASP A 134 -19.69 6.53 0.57
N ILE A 135 -18.39 6.56 0.31
CA ILE A 135 -17.78 7.10 -0.91
C ILE A 135 -17.55 6.02 -1.99
N PHE A 136 -17.77 4.74 -1.65
CA PHE A 136 -17.46 3.58 -2.50
C PHE A 136 -16.00 3.54 -2.96
N GLU A 137 -15.07 3.84 -2.05
CA GLU A 137 -13.62 3.79 -2.28
C GLU A 137 -12.97 2.83 -1.29
N PRO A 138 -11.82 2.22 -1.62
CA PRO A 138 -11.15 1.31 -0.69
C PRO A 138 -10.62 2.08 0.53
N LEU A 139 -10.62 1.43 1.70
CA LEU A 139 -10.16 2.02 2.96
C LEU A 139 -8.76 2.63 2.83
N ILE A 140 -7.89 1.96 2.09
CA ILE A 140 -6.50 2.39 1.86
C ILE A 140 -6.43 3.75 1.16
N ALA A 141 -7.36 4.07 0.25
CA ALA A 141 -7.37 5.35 -0.44
C ALA A 141 -7.67 6.50 0.56
N VAL A 142 -8.63 6.30 1.46
CA VAL A 142 -8.94 7.28 2.51
C VAL A 142 -7.75 7.42 3.48
N GLU A 143 -7.14 6.30 3.87
CA GLU A 143 -5.96 6.33 4.73
C GLU A 143 -4.75 7.01 4.08
N SER A 144 -4.51 6.76 2.79
CA SER A 144 -3.39 7.35 2.07
C SER A 144 -3.57 8.86 1.97
N LEU A 145 -4.79 9.33 1.70
CA LEU A 145 -5.11 10.75 1.63
C LEU A 145 -4.94 11.46 2.97
N GLU A 146 -5.36 10.85 4.08
CA GLU A 146 -5.08 11.41 5.42
C GLU A 146 -3.58 11.42 5.76
N LYS A 147 -2.79 10.49 5.20
CA LYS A 147 -1.33 10.47 5.31
C LYS A 147 -0.64 11.45 4.36
N GLY A 148 -1.38 12.07 3.44
CA GLY A 148 -0.85 12.99 2.43
C GLY A 148 -0.24 12.30 1.20
N ILE A 149 -0.54 11.01 0.99
CA ILE A 149 -0.08 10.23 -0.16
C ILE A 149 -1.21 10.13 -1.17
N LEU A 150 -0.93 10.51 -2.41
CA LEU A 150 -1.92 10.60 -3.48
C LEU A 150 -1.77 9.42 -4.46
N PRO A 151 -2.87 8.73 -4.81
CA PRO A 151 -2.87 7.78 -5.93
C PRO A 151 -2.74 8.52 -7.27
N ARG A 152 -2.52 7.78 -8.38
CA ARG A 152 -2.47 8.40 -9.72
C ARG A 152 -3.77 9.11 -10.07
N ASP A 153 -4.91 8.47 -9.78
CA ASP A 153 -6.23 9.01 -10.09
C ASP A 153 -6.81 9.81 -8.92
N TYR A 154 -5.97 10.60 -8.22
CA TYR A 154 -6.39 11.30 -7.01
C TYR A 154 -7.51 12.32 -7.24
N GLN A 155 -7.64 12.86 -8.46
CA GLN A 155 -8.63 13.90 -8.78
C GLN A 155 -10.08 13.41 -8.57
N SER A 156 -10.37 12.16 -8.93
CA SER A 156 -11.70 11.56 -8.77
C SER A 156 -12.01 11.33 -7.28
N VAL A 157 -11.05 10.75 -6.55
CA VAL A 157 -11.19 10.46 -5.11
C VAL A 157 -11.36 11.76 -4.31
N ILE A 158 -10.61 12.80 -4.65
CA ILE A 158 -10.75 14.11 -4.00
C ILE A 158 -12.11 14.73 -4.26
N LYS A 159 -12.61 14.71 -5.50
CA LYS A 159 -13.95 15.23 -5.82
C LYS A 159 -15.03 14.56 -4.95
N LYS A 160 -14.93 13.23 -4.79
CA LYS A 160 -15.86 12.48 -3.93
C LYS A 160 -15.74 12.86 -2.45
N ILE A 161 -14.52 13.03 -1.94
CA ILE A 161 -14.27 13.44 -0.55
C ILE A 161 -14.74 14.87 -0.30
N GLU A 162 -14.49 15.80 -1.22
CA GLU A 162 -14.97 17.18 -1.17
C GLU A 162 -16.51 17.20 -1.10
N GLY A 163 -17.18 16.39 -1.93
CA GLY A 163 -18.63 16.24 -1.92
C GLY A 163 -19.18 15.66 -0.62
N TYR A 164 -18.58 14.59 -0.09
CA TYR A 164 -19.04 13.94 1.13
C TYR A 164 -18.76 14.75 2.39
N LEU A 165 -17.55 15.30 2.54
CA LEU A 165 -17.15 16.09 3.71
C LEU A 165 -17.57 17.56 3.61
N GLN A 166 -18.06 18.01 2.46
CA GLN A 166 -18.42 19.40 2.16
C GLN A 166 -17.25 20.36 2.47
N ILE A 167 -16.10 20.09 1.87
CA ILE A 167 -14.86 20.87 2.01
C ILE A 167 -14.29 21.19 0.63
N ASN A 168 -13.54 22.29 0.54
CA ASN A 168 -12.78 22.65 -0.67
C ASN A 168 -11.29 22.42 -0.40
N LEU A 169 -10.67 21.55 -1.17
CA LEU A 169 -9.25 21.16 -1.05
C LEU A 169 -8.40 21.70 -2.21
N ARG A 170 -9.01 22.15 -3.31
CA ARG A 170 -8.34 22.77 -4.46
C ARG A 170 -7.95 24.23 -4.17
N LYS A 171 -6.78 24.64 -4.67
CA LYS A 171 -6.26 26.02 -4.54
C LYS A 171 -7.04 26.99 -5.41
N ASP A 172 -7.29 26.59 -6.65
CA ASP A 172 -8.10 27.37 -7.57
C ASP A 172 -9.57 27.07 -7.33
N LYS A 173 -10.36 28.13 -7.14
CA LYS A 173 -11.82 28.02 -7.17
C LYS A 173 -12.18 27.62 -8.59
N TRP A 174 -12.38 26.34 -8.82
CA TRP A 174 -13.06 25.88 -10.02
C TRP A 174 -14.49 26.41 -9.93
N ASP A 175 -14.79 27.46 -10.71
CA ASP A 175 -16.18 27.82 -10.96
C ASP A 175 -16.83 26.56 -11.52
N PHE A 176 -17.84 26.03 -10.83
CA PHE A 176 -18.56 24.84 -11.27
C PHE A 176 -19.09 25.08 -12.68
N ASP A 177 -18.44 24.50 -13.68
CA ASP A 177 -18.99 24.49 -15.03
C ASP A 177 -20.27 23.64 -14.98
N HIS A 178 -21.42 24.29 -15.20
CA HIS A 178 -22.74 23.64 -15.20
C HIS A 178 -22.82 22.41 -16.12
N LYS A 179 -21.86 22.27 -17.06
CA LYS A 179 -21.70 21.13 -17.96
C LYS A 179 -21.39 19.81 -17.22
N ASP A 180 -20.70 19.84 -16.08
CA ASP A 180 -20.33 18.62 -15.35
C ASP A 180 -21.54 18.02 -14.62
N ILE A 181 -22.42 18.87 -14.08
CA ILE A 181 -23.68 18.45 -13.44
C ILE A 181 -24.64 17.84 -14.48
N ILE A 182 -24.64 18.39 -15.70
CA ILE A 182 -25.45 17.86 -16.82
C ILE A 182 -24.90 16.51 -17.32
N ASN A 183 -23.58 16.30 -17.26
CA ASN A 183 -22.99 15.02 -17.67
C ASN A 183 -23.14 13.93 -16.60
N GLU A 184 -23.10 14.26 -15.30
CA GLU A 184 -23.34 13.31 -14.21
C GLU A 184 -24.83 12.93 -14.04
N SER A 185 -25.74 13.82 -14.42
CA SER A 185 -27.20 13.55 -14.37
C SER A 185 -27.74 12.82 -15.60
N LYS A 186 -26.91 12.58 -16.62
CA LYS A 186 -27.21 11.59 -17.66
C LYS A 186 -27.08 10.19 -17.05
N VAL A 187 -28.09 9.79 -16.28
CA VAL A 187 -28.42 8.38 -16.14
C VAL A 187 -28.54 7.84 -17.56
N PRO A 188 -27.84 6.75 -17.93
CA PRO A 188 -28.03 6.15 -19.23
C PRO A 188 -29.42 5.52 -19.25
N THR A 189 -30.45 6.34 -19.44
CA THR A 189 -31.70 5.91 -20.04
C THR A 189 -31.26 5.28 -21.35
N GLY A 190 -31.41 3.95 -21.43
CA GLY A 190 -30.69 3.09 -22.37
C GLY A 190 -30.55 3.69 -23.77
N ILE A 191 -29.40 3.45 -24.38
CA ILE A 191 -29.06 3.91 -25.73
C ILE A 191 -30.27 3.64 -26.65
N LEU A 192 -30.95 4.71 -27.08
CA LEU A 192 -32.08 4.57 -27.99
C LEU A 192 -31.54 4.06 -29.32
N ILE A 193 -32.25 3.12 -29.96
CA ILE A 193 -31.87 2.55 -31.26
C ILE A 193 -31.64 3.65 -32.32
N SER A 194 -32.29 4.81 -32.15
CA SER A 194 -32.09 6.00 -32.97
C SER A 194 -30.69 6.63 -32.85
N GLU A 195 -30.06 6.58 -31.67
CA GLU A 195 -28.70 7.11 -31.46
C GLU A 195 -27.63 6.18 -32.02
N ILE A 196 -27.86 4.86 -31.98
CA ILE A 196 -27.00 3.86 -32.63
C ILE A 196 -27.05 4.04 -34.14
N LYS A 197 -28.26 4.23 -34.71
CA LYS A 197 -28.41 4.48 -36.16
C LYS A 197 -27.71 5.77 -36.59
N LYS A 198 -27.80 6.84 -35.81
CA LYS A 198 -27.07 8.09 -36.11
C LYS A 198 -25.55 7.92 -36.09
N LYS A 199 -25.00 7.22 -35.09
CA LYS A 199 -23.55 6.94 -35.06
C LYS A 199 -23.10 6.07 -36.23
N VAL A 200 -23.91 5.08 -36.63
CA VAL A 200 -23.63 4.25 -37.81
C VAL A 200 -23.75 5.04 -39.12
N GLU A 201 -24.62 6.04 -39.20
CA GLU A 201 -24.72 6.96 -40.34
C GLU A 201 -23.54 7.94 -40.37
N GLU A 202 -23.14 8.51 -39.23
CA GLU A 202 -21.97 9.40 -39.13
C GLU A 202 -20.65 8.66 -39.46
N GLU A 203 -20.49 7.41 -39.01
CA GLU A 203 -19.34 6.56 -39.37
C GLU A 203 -19.39 6.08 -40.83
N ARG A 204 -20.57 6.05 -41.47
CA ARG A 204 -20.70 5.72 -42.90
C ARG A 204 -20.30 6.87 -43.81
N ASP A 205 -20.50 8.11 -43.39
CA ASP A 205 -20.13 9.30 -44.17
C ASP A 205 -18.61 9.56 -44.16
N GLU A 206 -17.85 8.92 -43.25
CA GLU A 206 -16.38 8.89 -43.28
C GLU A 206 -15.79 7.79 -44.18
N TYR A 207 -16.63 6.95 -44.81
CA TYR A 207 -16.15 5.94 -45.75
C TYR A 207 -15.82 6.59 -47.10
N ILE A 208 -14.52 6.71 -47.38
CA ILE A 208 -13.97 7.14 -48.68
C ILE A 208 -14.65 6.33 -49.79
N ASP A 209 -15.28 7.02 -50.73
CA ASP A 209 -15.99 6.43 -51.87
C ASP A 209 -14.99 5.73 -52.80
N ILE A 210 -14.81 4.41 -52.62
CA ILE A 210 -13.86 3.56 -53.35
C ILE A 210 -14.21 3.46 -54.85
N SER A 211 -15.41 3.90 -55.24
CA SER A 211 -15.93 3.85 -56.61
C SER A 211 -15.16 4.73 -57.61
N ASN A 212 -14.32 5.67 -57.16
CA ASN A 212 -13.51 6.56 -58.01
C ASN A 212 -12.01 6.22 -58.07
N LEU A 213 -11.57 5.08 -57.50
CA LEU A 213 -10.18 4.64 -57.62
C LEU A 213 -9.92 4.01 -58.99
N ASN A 214 -9.25 4.77 -59.85
CA ASN A 214 -8.86 4.35 -61.19
C ASN A 214 -7.76 3.25 -61.10
N LEU A 215 -8.17 1.98 -61.17
CA LEU A 215 -7.34 0.78 -60.99
C LEU A 215 -6.08 0.75 -61.89
N GLU A 216 -6.12 1.45 -63.03
CA GLU A 216 -5.01 1.54 -63.98
C GLU A 216 -3.78 2.25 -63.39
N LYS A 217 -3.97 3.31 -62.59
CA LYS A 217 -2.86 4.03 -61.91
C LYS A 217 -2.25 3.25 -60.77
N VAL A 218 -3.01 2.37 -60.12
CA VAL A 218 -2.52 1.56 -58.99
C VAL A 218 -1.59 0.45 -59.50
N ASN A 219 -1.87 -0.11 -60.67
CA ASN A 219 -1.05 -1.15 -61.29
C ASN A 219 0.27 -0.63 -61.87
N GLU A 220 0.35 0.64 -62.27
CA GLU A 220 1.61 1.28 -62.67
C GLU A 220 2.61 1.43 -61.52
N ILE A 221 2.13 1.60 -60.28
CA ILE A 221 2.99 1.83 -59.10
C ILE A 221 3.46 0.51 -58.49
N TYR A 222 2.58 -0.50 -58.41
CA TYR A 222 2.86 -1.72 -57.63
C TYR A 222 3.20 -2.95 -58.47
N GLY A 223 2.99 -2.91 -59.79
CA GLY A 223 3.18 -4.05 -60.68
C GLY A 223 2.17 -5.18 -60.42
N THR A 224 1.87 -5.96 -61.45
CA THR A 224 0.98 -7.12 -61.32
C THR A 224 1.70 -8.24 -60.56
N PRO A 225 1.18 -8.72 -59.41
CA PRO A 225 1.81 -9.82 -58.68
C PRO A 225 1.67 -11.12 -59.49
N GLU A 226 2.81 -11.75 -59.81
CA GLU A 226 2.85 -13.08 -60.42
C GLU A 226 2.16 -14.10 -59.50
N THR A 227 1.18 -14.81 -60.05
CA THR A 227 0.47 -15.88 -59.36
C THR A 227 1.40 -17.07 -59.14
N LEU A 228 1.92 -17.24 -57.92
CA LEU A 228 2.60 -18.46 -57.53
C LEU A 228 1.60 -19.62 -57.37
N PRO A 229 1.93 -20.84 -57.83
CA PRO A 229 1.04 -21.99 -57.73
C PRO A 229 0.84 -22.41 -56.28
N ARG A 230 -0.42 -22.52 -55.86
CA ARG A 230 -0.82 -23.02 -54.53
C ARG A 230 -0.36 -24.46 -54.37
N LYS A 231 0.55 -24.71 -53.42
CA LYS A 231 0.81 -26.05 -52.88
C LYS A 231 -0.20 -26.37 -51.80
N ASP A 232 -0.83 -27.53 -51.94
CA ASP A 232 -1.75 -28.13 -50.99
C ASP A 232 -1.11 -28.27 -49.59
N ALA A 233 -1.85 -27.85 -48.57
CA ALA A 233 -1.56 -28.20 -47.19
C ALA A 233 -2.87 -28.51 -46.46
N GLN A 234 -3.19 -29.80 -46.42
CA GLN A 234 -4.13 -30.41 -45.50
C GLN A 234 -3.68 -30.22 -44.05
N LYS A 235 -4.63 -29.85 -43.18
CA LYS A 235 -4.77 -30.13 -41.72
C LYS A 235 -5.83 -29.13 -41.24
N GLY A 236 -7.05 -29.49 -40.87
CA GLY A 236 -7.44 -30.60 -40.00
C GLY A 236 -8.00 -29.98 -38.72
N ASN A 237 -9.31 -29.72 -38.69
CA ASN A 237 -10.15 -29.68 -37.49
C ASN A 237 -11.62 -29.58 -37.89
N SER A 238 -12.26 -30.76 -37.93
CA SER A 238 -13.69 -30.94 -38.10
C SER A 238 -14.44 -30.40 -36.90
N LYS A 239 -15.29 -29.39 -37.12
CA LYS A 239 -16.45 -29.13 -36.26
C LYS A 239 -17.34 -30.37 -36.31
N LYS A 240 -17.64 -30.96 -35.16
CA LYS A 240 -18.72 -31.94 -35.04
C LYS A 240 -20.02 -31.16 -34.92
N ASP A 241 -20.83 -31.22 -35.96
CA ASP A 241 -22.22 -30.79 -35.90
C ASP A 241 -23.00 -31.82 -35.08
N ILE A 242 -23.75 -31.34 -34.09
CA ILE A 242 -24.65 -32.14 -33.26
C ILE A 242 -25.91 -32.37 -34.11
N SER A 243 -26.27 -33.63 -34.35
CA SER A 243 -27.46 -34.00 -35.12
C SER A 243 -28.74 -33.85 -34.28
N ASP A 244 -29.83 -33.42 -34.92
CA ASP A 244 -31.15 -33.14 -34.33
C ASP A 244 -31.81 -34.34 -33.59
N GLU A 245 -31.26 -35.55 -33.73
CA GLU A 245 -31.70 -36.74 -32.97
C GLU A 245 -31.27 -36.70 -31.49
N ASP A 246 -30.24 -35.92 -31.13
CA ASP A 246 -29.79 -35.81 -29.72
C ASP A 246 -30.61 -34.79 -28.91
N VAL A 247 -31.30 -33.86 -29.58
CA VAL A 247 -32.14 -32.84 -28.93
C VAL A 247 -33.49 -33.42 -28.49
N SER A 248 -33.98 -34.45 -29.18
CA SER A 248 -35.28 -35.09 -28.91
C SER A 248 -35.25 -36.11 -27.75
N LYS A 249 -34.09 -36.38 -27.16
CA LYS A 249 -33.96 -37.20 -25.93
C LYS A 249 -33.92 -36.36 -24.65
N LEU A 250 -33.96 -35.02 -24.76
CA LEU A 250 -33.88 -34.09 -23.63
C LEU A 250 -35.21 -33.38 -23.31
N VAL A 251 -36.30 -33.72 -24.01
CA VAL A 251 -37.69 -33.30 -23.71
C VAL A 251 -38.47 -34.53 -23.27
#